data_AF-A0A235HLH9-F1
#
_entry.id   AF-A0A235HLH9-F1
#
_cell.length_a   1.000
_cell.length_b   1.000
_cell.length_c   1.000
_cell.angle_alpha   90.00
_cell.angle_beta   90.00
_cell.angle_gamma   90.00
#
_symmetry.space_group_name_H-M   'P 1'
#
loop_
_entity.id
_entity.type
_entity.pdbx_description
1 polymer ?
#
loop_
_entity_poly.entity_id
_entity_poly.type
_entity_poly.pdbx_seq_one_letter_code
_entity_poly.pdbx_strand_id
1 'polypeptide(L)'
;METESGVLAKSVKSVVEEAMKPLADEVEKLSQQIREKELVQCLLEESIAKGAIFEELVLAELQKWAKTCGAEISYVGDENRPGDILIKLTSNSVVGIDITIILEARNRESQRWGRTKISRHLETAMARYEANCAIFLSHSNRGLGKDIGDFGQGECQYGFWVTTHLDLMNIAIQFLILRQQLNSQKTFSSPIDSAAIKAQVERIELSLNNVTKINTLVTNMEKNTEGIRDSAKELRKEIRSSLERITQAISKSNPQA
;
A
#
# COMPACT_ATOMS: atom_id res chain seq x y z
N MET A 1 58.09 12.65 -15.23
CA MET A 1 56.73 13.22 -15.28
C MET A 1 55.73 12.11 -14.99
N GLU A 2 55.49 11.77 -13.72
CA GLU A 2 54.49 10.75 -13.33
C GLU A 2 53.69 11.15 -12.07
N THR A 3 53.93 12.34 -11.52
CA THR A 3 53.34 12.80 -10.25
C THR A 3 51.99 13.48 -10.41
N GLU A 4 51.71 14.14 -11.55
CA GLU A 4 50.44 14.83 -11.79
C GLU A 4 49.23 13.89 -11.91
N SER A 5 49.43 12.69 -12.50
CA SER A 5 48.35 11.72 -12.72
C SER A 5 47.84 11.10 -11.41
N GLY A 6 48.73 10.88 -10.43
CA GLY A 6 48.36 10.35 -9.10
C GLY A 6 47.65 11.36 -8.20
N VAL A 7 47.93 12.65 -8.36
CA VAL A 7 47.26 13.74 -7.61
C VAL A 7 45.86 13.99 -8.17
N LEU A 8 45.70 14.03 -9.49
CA LEU A 8 44.40 14.12 -10.15
C LEU A 8 43.49 12.93 -9.84
N ALA A 9 44.02 11.69 -9.86
CA ALA A 9 43.25 10.51 -9.51
C ALA A 9 42.78 10.51 -8.03
N LYS A 10 43.59 11.03 -7.11
CA LYS A 10 43.21 11.22 -5.70
C LYS A 10 42.14 12.30 -5.51
N SER A 11 42.27 13.44 -6.18
CA SER A 11 41.28 14.52 -6.10
C SER A 11 39.95 14.12 -6.73
N VAL A 12 39.96 13.43 -7.86
CA VAL A 12 38.74 12.90 -8.49
C VAL A 12 38.07 11.87 -7.58
N LYS A 13 38.84 10.95 -6.97
CA LYS A 13 38.31 9.97 -6.02
C LYS A 13 37.68 10.64 -4.79
N SER A 14 38.34 11.67 -4.23
CA SER A 14 37.82 12.44 -3.10
C SER A 14 36.51 13.15 -3.44
N VAL A 15 36.44 13.85 -4.58
CA VAL A 15 35.24 14.57 -5.02
C VAL A 15 34.08 13.60 -5.32
N VAL A 16 34.38 12.43 -5.87
CA VAL A 16 33.38 11.37 -6.11
C VAL A 16 32.88 10.78 -4.79
N GLU A 17 33.76 10.52 -3.81
CA GLU A 17 33.37 10.04 -2.48
C GLU A 17 32.51 11.08 -1.74
N GLU A 18 32.84 12.36 -1.84
CA GLU A 18 32.09 13.47 -1.23
C GLU A 18 30.72 13.66 -1.89
N ALA A 19 30.62 13.46 -3.20
CA ALA A 19 29.35 13.53 -3.94
C ALA A 19 28.47 12.27 -3.77
N MET A 20 29.06 11.11 -3.48
CA MET A 20 28.34 9.84 -3.31
C MET A 20 27.83 9.64 -1.87
N LYS A 21 28.45 10.29 -0.88
CA LYS A 21 28.10 10.15 0.54
C LYS A 21 26.64 10.55 0.85
N PRO A 22 26.11 11.70 0.37
CA PRO A 22 24.71 12.06 0.58
C PRO A 22 23.75 11.06 -0.05
N LEU A 23 24.12 10.48 -1.20
CA LEU A 23 23.31 9.47 -1.87
C LEU A 23 23.34 8.13 -1.13
N ALA A 24 24.48 7.73 -0.56
CA ALA A 24 24.61 6.54 0.26
C ALA A 24 23.79 6.65 1.55
N ASP A 25 23.82 7.82 2.20
CA ASP A 25 23.04 8.11 3.40
C ASP A 25 21.52 8.10 3.11
N GLU A 26 21.10 8.64 1.97
CA GLU A 26 19.69 8.60 1.53
C GLU A 26 19.25 7.17 1.19
N VAL A 27 20.12 6.37 0.56
CA VAL A 27 19.87 4.96 0.25
C VAL A 27 19.80 4.12 1.53
N GLU A 28 20.63 4.38 2.53
CA GLU A 28 20.59 3.69 3.82
C GLU A 28 19.31 4.04 4.60
N LYS A 29 18.92 5.31 4.61
CA LYS A 29 17.67 5.78 5.21
C LYS A 29 16.43 5.19 4.53
N LEU A 30 16.40 5.15 3.19
CA LEU A 30 15.33 4.52 2.43
C LEU A 30 15.32 2.99 2.66
N SER A 31 16.49 2.35 2.74
CA SER A 31 16.61 0.93 3.05
C SER A 31 16.09 0.60 4.45
N GLN A 32 16.31 1.48 5.42
CA GLN A 32 15.78 1.34 6.78
C GLN A 32 14.26 1.47 6.81
N GLN A 33 13.69 2.46 6.11
CA GLN A 33 12.24 2.62 5.99
C GLN A 33 11.56 1.45 5.26
N ILE A 34 12.22 0.85 4.26
CA ILE A 34 11.73 -0.35 3.59
C ILE A 34 11.76 -1.54 4.57
N ARG A 35 12.86 -1.74 5.30
CA ARG A 35 12.96 -2.82 6.30
C ARG A 35 11.94 -2.71 7.42
N GLU A 36 11.64 -1.50 7.89
CA GLU A 36 10.61 -1.28 8.92
C GLU A 36 9.21 -1.69 8.41
N LYS A 37 8.88 -1.35 7.15
CA LYS A 37 7.63 -1.79 6.51
C LYS A 37 7.58 -3.30 6.28
N GLU A 38 8.68 -3.89 5.82
CA GLU A 38 8.82 -5.33 5.65
C GLU A 38 8.69 -6.08 6.98
N LEU A 39 9.21 -5.54 8.09
CA LEU A 39 9.09 -6.15 9.41
C LEU A 39 7.64 -6.18 9.90
N VAL A 40 6.89 -5.10 9.72
CA VAL A 40 5.47 -5.05 10.08
C VAL A 40 4.67 -6.05 9.25
N GLN A 41 4.95 -6.12 7.94
CA GLN A 41 4.33 -7.09 7.03
C GLN A 41 4.66 -8.53 7.43
N CYS A 42 5.94 -8.84 7.72
CA CYS A 42 6.37 -10.16 8.14
C CYS A 42 5.76 -10.57 9.49
N LEU A 43 5.65 -9.66 10.46
CA LEU A 43 4.98 -9.95 11.74
C LEU A 43 3.48 -10.26 11.55
N LEU A 44 2.84 -9.58 10.59
CA LEU A 44 1.44 -9.83 10.22
C LEU A 44 1.29 -11.19 9.54
N GLU A 45 2.14 -11.48 8.56
CA GLU A 45 2.17 -12.76 7.84
C GLU A 45 2.49 -13.92 8.78
N GLU A 46 3.43 -13.76 9.70
CA GLU A 46 3.73 -14.73 10.74
C GLU A 46 2.56 -14.94 11.69
N SER A 47 1.84 -13.88 12.08
CA SER A 47 0.69 -14.00 12.98
C SER A 47 -0.48 -14.72 12.31
N ILE A 48 -0.73 -14.42 11.04
CA ILE A 48 -1.71 -15.14 10.21
C ILE A 48 -1.27 -16.60 10.02
N ALA A 49 0.01 -16.85 9.74
CA ALA A 49 0.56 -18.19 9.60
C ALA A 49 0.52 -19.00 10.91
N LYS A 50 0.58 -18.31 12.06
CA LYS A 50 0.35 -18.88 13.41
C LYS A 50 -1.14 -19.11 13.70
N GLY A 51 -2.03 -18.84 12.76
CA GLY A 51 -3.46 -19.14 12.84
C GLY A 51 -4.35 -17.99 13.27
N ALA A 52 -3.83 -16.76 13.40
CA ALA A 52 -4.66 -15.60 13.73
C ALA A 52 -5.60 -15.26 12.56
N ILE A 53 -6.87 -14.96 12.88
CA ILE A 53 -7.86 -14.55 11.89
C ILE A 53 -7.58 -13.10 11.51
N PHE A 54 -7.55 -12.80 10.20
CA PHE A 54 -7.22 -11.46 9.71
C PHE A 54 -8.13 -10.37 10.29
N GLU A 55 -9.42 -10.67 10.46
CA GLU A 55 -10.40 -9.79 11.11
C GLU A 55 -9.99 -9.40 12.54
N GLU A 56 -9.45 -10.33 13.33
CA GLU A 56 -9.02 -10.08 14.71
C GLU A 56 -7.83 -9.11 14.76
N LEU A 57 -6.91 -9.21 13.78
CA LEU A 57 -5.78 -8.29 13.66
C LEU A 57 -6.25 -6.88 13.31
N VAL A 58 -7.18 -6.77 12.35
CA VAL A 58 -7.81 -5.50 11.99
C VAL A 58 -8.55 -4.89 13.18
N LEU A 59 -9.31 -5.70 13.92
CA LEU A 59 -10.02 -5.27 15.12
C LEU A 59 -9.07 -4.73 16.19
N ALA A 60 -7.95 -5.41 16.46
CA ALA A 60 -6.98 -4.98 17.45
C ALA A 60 -6.35 -3.62 17.08
N GLU A 61 -6.06 -3.39 15.80
CA GLU A 61 -5.49 -2.12 15.34
C GLU A 61 -6.51 -0.99 15.45
N LEU A 62 -7.75 -1.26 15.03
CA LEU A 62 -8.86 -0.32 15.16
C LEU A 62 -9.14 0.05 16.62
N GLN A 63 -9.07 -0.90 17.56
CA GLN A 63 -9.25 -0.63 18.98
C GLN A 63 -8.17 0.30 19.56
N LYS A 64 -6.92 0.25 19.07
CA LYS A 64 -5.90 1.23 19.46
C LYS A 64 -6.27 2.63 18.97
N TRP A 65 -6.70 2.73 17.72
CA TRP A 65 -7.16 3.99 17.15
C TRP A 65 -8.37 4.57 17.89
N ALA A 66 -9.37 3.74 18.22
CA ALA A 66 -10.58 4.11 18.95
C ALA A 66 -10.32 4.83 20.28
N LYS A 67 -9.32 4.37 21.04
CA LYS A 67 -8.91 4.98 22.32
C LYS A 67 -8.49 6.44 22.18
N THR A 68 -8.09 6.85 20.99
CA THR A 68 -7.57 8.19 20.70
C THR A 68 -8.66 9.14 20.18
N CYS A 69 -9.67 8.62 19.50
CA CYS A 69 -10.72 9.42 18.83
C CYS A 69 -12.11 9.31 19.48
N GLY A 70 -12.29 8.41 20.45
CA GLY A 70 -13.58 8.16 21.10
C GLY A 70 -14.57 7.37 20.23
N ALA A 71 -14.08 6.58 19.27
CA ALA A 71 -14.93 5.70 18.47
C ALA A 71 -15.36 4.45 19.26
N GLU A 72 -16.59 4.00 19.04
CA GLU A 72 -17.06 2.69 19.50
C GLU A 72 -16.79 1.66 18.41
N ILE A 73 -16.13 0.55 18.76
CA ILE A 73 -15.77 -0.51 17.80
C ILE A 73 -16.30 -1.84 18.30
N SER A 74 -17.06 -2.52 17.45
CA SER A 74 -17.68 -3.82 17.75
C SER A 74 -17.35 -4.82 16.65
N TYR A 75 -16.93 -6.03 17.04
CA TYR A 75 -16.89 -7.16 16.13
C TYR A 75 -18.32 -7.70 15.92
N VAL A 76 -18.74 -7.81 14.68
CA VAL A 76 -20.08 -8.24 14.26
C VAL A 76 -20.05 -9.39 13.24
N GLY A 77 -18.85 -9.89 12.92
CA GLY A 77 -18.64 -11.00 12.00
C GLY A 77 -19.38 -12.25 12.44
N ASP A 78 -20.08 -12.86 11.48
CA ASP A 78 -20.84 -14.11 11.63
C ASP A 78 -20.59 -14.95 10.38
N GLU A 79 -20.63 -16.28 10.51
CA GLU A 79 -20.29 -17.17 9.39
C GLU A 79 -21.19 -16.90 8.17
N ASN A 80 -20.56 -16.67 7.02
CA ASN A 80 -21.19 -16.45 5.72
C ASN A 80 -22.06 -15.18 5.60
N ARG A 81 -21.80 -14.13 6.40
CA ARG A 81 -22.55 -12.87 6.31
C ARG A 81 -21.62 -11.68 6.03
N PRO A 82 -22.07 -10.68 5.24
CA PRO A 82 -21.28 -9.47 4.98
C PRO A 82 -21.14 -8.60 6.24
N GLY A 83 -19.95 -8.07 6.44
CA GLY A 83 -19.58 -7.12 7.49
C GLY A 83 -19.02 -7.80 8.74
N ASP A 84 -17.78 -7.45 9.08
CA ASP A 84 -17.04 -8.06 10.18
C ASP A 84 -16.90 -7.12 11.38
N ILE A 85 -16.69 -5.83 11.13
CA ILE A 85 -16.41 -4.84 12.17
C ILE A 85 -17.24 -3.59 11.98
N LEU A 86 -17.96 -3.19 13.02
CA LEU A 86 -18.76 -1.98 13.06
C LEU A 86 -18.02 -0.88 13.83
N ILE A 87 -17.81 0.27 13.20
CA ILE A 87 -17.20 1.46 13.78
C ILE A 87 -18.27 2.54 13.88
N LYS A 88 -18.51 3.03 15.09
CA LYS A 88 -19.45 4.13 15.34
C LYS A 88 -18.71 5.32 15.92
N LEU A 89 -18.87 6.46 15.27
CA LEU A 89 -18.49 7.76 15.80
C LEU A 89 -19.79 8.54 15.97
N THR A 90 -19.99 9.07 17.17
CA THR A 90 -21.13 9.93 17.47
C THR A 90 -20.69 11.38 17.42
N SER A 91 -21.65 12.29 17.39
CA SER A 91 -21.46 13.74 17.49
C SER A 91 -20.77 14.18 18.79
N ASN A 92 -20.70 13.30 19.80
CA ASN A 92 -19.91 13.49 21.02
C ASN A 92 -18.44 13.04 20.90
N SER A 93 -18.06 12.38 19.79
CA SER A 93 -16.67 12.03 19.50
C SER A 93 -15.86 13.26 19.08
N VAL A 94 -14.54 13.12 19.04
CA VAL A 94 -13.60 14.18 18.60
C VAL A 94 -13.92 14.66 17.17
N VAL A 95 -14.62 13.84 16.39
CA VAL A 95 -14.96 14.09 14.99
C VAL A 95 -16.25 14.92 14.83
N GLY A 96 -17.10 14.99 15.86
CA GLY A 96 -18.29 15.85 15.89
C GLY A 96 -19.38 15.48 14.88
N ILE A 97 -19.43 14.24 14.39
CA ILE A 97 -20.42 13.76 13.42
C ILE A 97 -20.89 12.35 13.74
N ASP A 98 -22.15 12.07 13.42
CA ASP A 98 -22.70 10.71 13.46
C ASP A 98 -22.32 9.98 12.16
N ILE A 99 -21.39 9.04 12.27
CA ILE A 99 -20.98 8.15 11.18
C ILE A 99 -20.88 6.71 11.70
N THR A 100 -21.49 5.80 10.94
CA THR A 100 -21.45 4.36 11.19
C THR A 100 -20.82 3.70 9.98
N ILE A 101 -19.63 3.13 10.17
CA ILE A 101 -18.84 2.46 9.13
C ILE A 101 -18.89 0.96 9.38
N ILE A 102 -19.35 0.19 8.38
CA ILE A 102 -19.19 -1.27 8.37
C ILE A 102 -17.94 -1.65 7.57
N LEU A 103 -17.07 -2.46 8.17
CA LEU A 103 -15.83 -2.92 7.56
C LEU A 103 -15.89 -4.43 7.31
N GLU A 104 -15.55 -4.81 6.08
CA GLU A 104 -15.34 -6.20 5.64
C GLU A 104 -13.82 -6.42 5.49
N ALA A 105 -13.24 -7.31 6.28
CA ALA A 105 -11.81 -7.63 6.29
C ALA A 105 -11.55 -8.97 5.59
N ARG A 106 -10.93 -8.92 4.42
CA ARG A 106 -10.72 -10.11 3.58
C ARG A 106 -9.24 -10.42 3.37
N ASN A 107 -8.85 -11.63 3.76
CA ASN A 107 -7.52 -12.19 3.46
C ASN A 107 -7.59 -13.32 2.42
N ARG A 108 -7.88 -12.98 1.15
CA ARG A 108 -7.93 -13.97 0.05
C ARG A 108 -7.39 -13.40 -1.26
N GLU A 109 -6.07 -13.39 -1.40
CA GLU A 109 -5.39 -12.85 -2.59
C GLU A 109 -5.70 -13.61 -3.90
N SER A 110 -6.00 -14.91 -3.79
CA SER A 110 -6.34 -15.77 -4.94
C SER A 110 -7.71 -15.45 -5.54
N GLN A 111 -8.57 -14.73 -4.83
CA GLN A 111 -9.91 -14.35 -5.27
C GLN A 111 -10.08 -12.85 -5.28
N ARG A 112 -9.58 -12.22 -6.34
CA ARG A 112 -9.73 -10.78 -6.57
C ARG A 112 -11.17 -10.38 -6.76
N TRP A 113 -11.61 -9.35 -6.07
CA TRP A 113 -12.93 -8.77 -6.28
C TRP A 113 -12.81 -7.44 -7.01
N GLY A 114 -13.55 -7.33 -8.12
CA GLY A 114 -13.71 -6.07 -8.85
C GLY A 114 -14.78 -5.17 -8.22
N ARG A 115 -14.83 -3.93 -8.70
CA ARG A 115 -15.64 -2.85 -8.14
C ARG A 115 -17.13 -3.19 -7.99
N THR A 116 -17.73 -3.78 -9.02
CA THR A 116 -19.17 -4.14 -9.01
C THR A 116 -19.50 -5.14 -7.90
N LYS A 117 -18.63 -6.13 -7.69
CA LYS A 117 -18.85 -7.17 -6.68
C LYS A 117 -18.72 -6.61 -5.27
N ILE A 118 -17.70 -5.78 -5.04
CA ILE A 118 -17.47 -5.10 -3.76
C ILE A 118 -18.64 -4.16 -3.46
N SER A 119 -19.06 -3.32 -4.42
CA SER A 119 -20.17 -2.39 -4.23
C SER A 119 -21.44 -3.10 -3.77
N ARG A 120 -21.82 -4.20 -4.43
CA ARG A 120 -23.03 -4.97 -4.06
C ARG A 120 -22.90 -5.62 -2.68
N HIS A 121 -21.70 -6.10 -2.35
CA HIS A 121 -21.45 -6.74 -1.07
C HIS A 121 -21.51 -5.74 0.08
N LEU A 122 -20.85 -4.59 -0.07
CA LEU A 122 -20.87 -3.51 0.92
C LEU A 122 -22.28 -2.93 1.08
N GLU A 123 -23.04 -2.77 -0.01
CA GLU A 123 -24.44 -2.33 0.08
C GLU A 123 -25.28 -3.26 0.96
N THR A 124 -25.07 -4.58 0.86
CA THR A 124 -25.75 -5.57 1.70
C THR A 124 -25.33 -5.44 3.18
N ALA A 125 -24.04 -5.23 3.44
CA ALA A 125 -23.52 -5.01 4.79
C ALA A 125 -24.08 -3.72 5.40
N MET A 126 -24.10 -2.64 4.63
CA MET A 126 -24.62 -1.33 5.06
C MET A 126 -26.10 -1.41 5.42
N ALA A 127 -26.91 -2.06 4.58
CA ALA A 127 -28.32 -2.27 4.85
C ALA A 127 -28.57 -3.01 6.18
N ARG A 128 -27.77 -4.05 6.44
CA ARG A 128 -27.93 -4.91 7.62
C ARG A 128 -27.60 -4.20 8.93
N TYR A 129 -26.54 -3.41 8.94
CA TYR A 129 -26.03 -2.76 10.15
C TYR A 129 -26.44 -1.28 10.25
N GLU A 130 -27.35 -0.84 9.38
CA GLU A 130 -27.79 0.56 9.28
C GLU A 130 -26.60 1.53 9.16
N ALA A 131 -25.55 1.08 8.47
CA ALA A 131 -24.32 1.84 8.31
C ALA A 131 -24.48 2.86 7.17
N ASN A 132 -24.00 4.07 7.38
CA ASN A 132 -24.01 5.14 6.38
C ASN A 132 -22.67 5.25 5.63
N CYS A 133 -21.67 4.47 6.02
CA CYS A 133 -20.41 4.30 5.29
C CYS A 133 -19.94 2.84 5.33
N ALA A 134 -19.08 2.45 4.39
CA ALA A 134 -18.48 1.11 4.39
C ALA A 134 -17.03 1.06 3.88
N ILE A 135 -16.29 0.07 4.37
CA ILE A 135 -14.92 -0.24 3.93
C ILE A 135 -14.84 -1.71 3.53
N PHE A 136 -14.38 -1.98 2.32
CA PHE A 136 -13.86 -3.30 1.95
C PHE A 136 -12.33 -3.27 2.08
N LEU A 137 -11.80 -4.01 3.05
CA LEU A 137 -10.39 -4.03 3.37
C LEU A 137 -9.79 -5.37 2.97
N SER A 138 -8.96 -5.35 1.93
CA SER A 138 -8.13 -6.51 1.58
C SER A 138 -6.86 -6.53 2.45
N HIS A 139 -6.33 -7.71 2.74
CA HIS A 139 -5.00 -7.82 3.38
C HIS A 139 -3.92 -7.07 2.56
N SER A 140 -3.92 -7.26 1.24
CA SER A 140 -3.01 -6.58 0.32
C SER A 140 -3.74 -6.11 -0.94
N ASN A 141 -3.11 -5.26 -1.75
CA ASN A 141 -3.67 -4.84 -3.03
C ASN A 141 -3.88 -6.01 -4.00
N ARG A 142 -3.24 -7.17 -3.78
CA ARG A 142 -3.39 -8.37 -4.61
C ARG A 142 -4.75 -9.03 -4.48
N GLY A 143 -5.51 -8.75 -3.42
CA GLY A 143 -6.90 -9.18 -3.25
C GLY A 143 -7.92 -8.29 -3.97
N LEU A 144 -7.49 -7.17 -4.56
CA LEU A 144 -8.36 -6.23 -5.26
C LEU A 144 -8.31 -6.44 -6.78
N GLY A 145 -9.41 -6.11 -7.45
CA GLY A 145 -9.50 -6.07 -8.90
C GLY A 145 -8.56 -5.01 -9.48
N LYS A 146 -8.04 -5.26 -10.69
CA LYS A 146 -7.13 -4.31 -11.38
C LYS A 146 -7.77 -2.95 -11.64
N ASP A 147 -9.09 -2.93 -11.77
CA ASP A 147 -9.93 -1.74 -11.93
C ASP A 147 -9.99 -0.85 -10.69
N ILE A 148 -9.60 -1.37 -9.52
CA ILE A 148 -9.60 -0.66 -8.25
C ILE A 148 -8.22 -0.05 -7.95
N GLY A 149 -7.14 -0.79 -8.22
CA GLY A 149 -5.80 -0.40 -7.80
C GLY A 149 -5.64 -0.44 -6.28
N ASP A 150 -5.02 0.59 -5.69
CA ASP A 150 -4.75 0.66 -4.25
C ASP A 150 -5.94 1.26 -3.48
N PHE A 151 -6.76 2.10 -4.12
CA PHE A 151 -7.86 2.82 -3.47
C PHE A 151 -9.03 3.05 -4.44
N GLY A 152 -10.17 2.46 -4.13
CA GLY A 152 -11.43 2.68 -4.85
C GLY A 152 -12.47 3.31 -3.93
N GLN A 153 -13.31 4.18 -4.47
CA GLN A 153 -14.41 4.80 -3.73
C GLN A 153 -15.71 4.71 -4.52
N GLY A 154 -16.87 4.74 -3.87
CA GLY A 154 -18.16 4.90 -4.55
C GLY A 154 -19.27 5.26 -3.58
N GLU A 155 -20.49 5.18 -4.06
CA GLU A 155 -21.69 5.55 -3.33
C GLU A 155 -22.80 4.56 -3.66
N CYS A 156 -23.67 4.31 -2.68
CA CYS A 156 -24.92 3.57 -2.83
C CYS A 156 -26.03 4.31 -2.08
N GLN A 157 -27.25 3.77 -2.09
CA GLN A 157 -28.40 4.40 -1.43
C GLN A 157 -28.23 4.63 0.09
N TYR A 158 -27.33 3.88 0.74
CA TYR A 158 -27.04 4.02 2.18
C TYR A 158 -25.92 5.02 2.48
N GLY A 159 -25.09 5.36 1.49
CA GLY A 159 -23.99 6.31 1.63
C GLY A 159 -22.70 5.89 0.93
N PHE A 160 -21.57 6.42 1.41
CA PHE A 160 -20.26 6.27 0.75
C PHE A 160 -19.58 4.96 1.11
N TRP A 161 -18.83 4.40 0.17
CA TRP A 161 -17.96 3.26 0.44
C TRP A 161 -16.57 3.45 -0.12
N VAL A 162 -15.60 2.83 0.54
CA VAL A 162 -14.20 2.75 0.11
C VAL A 162 -13.79 1.28 0.03
N THR A 163 -12.89 0.96 -0.90
CA THR A 163 -12.20 -0.31 -0.96
C THR A 163 -10.70 -0.06 -1.05
N THR A 164 -9.92 -0.74 -0.21
CA THR A 164 -8.47 -0.56 -0.17
C THR A 164 -7.79 -1.75 0.50
N HIS A 165 -6.50 -1.65 0.79
CA HIS A 165 -5.72 -2.65 1.52
C HIS A 165 -5.28 -2.12 2.89
N LEU A 166 -4.78 -3.02 3.75
CA LEU A 166 -4.48 -2.77 5.16
C LEU A 166 -3.66 -1.49 5.40
N ASP A 167 -2.62 -1.24 4.59
CA ASP A 167 -1.74 -0.06 4.74
C ASP A 167 -2.47 1.28 4.62
N LEU A 168 -3.60 1.31 3.92
CA LEU A 168 -4.39 2.50 3.67
C LEU A 168 -5.67 2.54 4.51
N MET A 169 -5.84 1.63 5.48
CA MET A 169 -7.03 1.56 6.34
C MET A 169 -7.29 2.90 7.06
N ASN A 170 -6.26 3.49 7.66
CA ASN A 170 -6.40 4.77 8.37
C ASN A 170 -6.82 5.90 7.43
N ILE A 171 -6.31 5.89 6.19
CA ILE A 171 -6.67 6.87 5.17
C ILE A 171 -8.13 6.68 4.74
N ALA A 172 -8.58 5.44 4.56
CA ALA A 172 -9.97 5.13 4.21
C ALA A 172 -10.96 5.64 5.28
N ILE A 173 -10.66 5.44 6.56
CA ILE A 173 -11.49 5.92 7.68
C ILE A 173 -11.56 7.45 7.68
N GLN A 174 -10.40 8.12 7.60
CA GLN A 174 -10.35 9.59 7.57
C GLN A 174 -11.07 10.17 6.35
N PHE A 175 -10.92 9.53 5.19
CA PHE A 175 -11.60 9.94 3.97
C PHE A 175 -13.12 9.86 4.12
N LEU A 176 -13.66 8.77 4.67
CA LEU A 176 -15.10 8.61 4.89
C LEU A 176 -15.64 9.63 5.90
N ILE A 177 -14.90 9.90 6.98
CA ILE A 177 -15.22 10.95 7.94
C ILE A 177 -15.35 12.31 7.25
N LEU A 178 -14.34 12.70 6.46
CA LEU A 178 -14.32 13.99 5.75
C LEU A 178 -15.46 14.09 4.73
N ARG A 179 -15.73 13.02 3.99
CA ARG A 179 -16.84 12.95 3.04
C ARG A 179 -18.19 13.12 3.74
N GLN A 180 -18.37 12.48 4.89
CA GLN A 180 -19.60 12.57 5.66
C GLN A 180 -19.79 13.98 6.25
N GLN A 181 -18.72 14.59 6.80
CA GLN A 181 -18.74 15.97 7.28
C GLN A 181 -19.15 16.95 6.19
N LEU A 182 -18.56 16.81 5.00
CA LEU A 182 -18.92 17.63 3.84
C LEU A 182 -20.37 17.41 3.40
N ASN A 183 -20.89 16.19 3.49
CA ASN A 183 -22.26 15.90 3.09
C ASN A 183 -23.27 16.51 4.08
N SER A 184 -23.04 16.36 5.39
CA SER A 184 -23.89 16.95 6.43
C SER A 184 -23.89 18.48 6.40
N GLN A 185 -22.79 19.10 6.00
CA GLN A 185 -22.70 20.56 5.82
C GLN A 185 -23.41 21.09 4.57
N LYS A 186 -23.66 20.26 3.55
CA LYS A 186 -24.53 20.66 2.42
C LYS A 186 -26.00 20.71 2.83
N THR A 187 -26.38 19.94 3.84
CA THR A 187 -27.76 19.85 4.33
C THR A 187 -28.10 20.96 5.34
N PHE A 188 -27.11 21.50 6.05
CA PHE A 188 -27.26 22.61 6.99
C PHE A 188 -26.42 23.80 6.53
N SER A 189 -27.05 24.95 6.22
CA SER A 189 -26.37 26.16 5.73
C SER A 189 -25.43 26.77 6.78
N SER A 190 -24.27 26.16 6.95
CA SER A 190 -23.19 26.66 7.80
C SER A 190 -22.29 27.60 6.99
N PRO A 191 -21.76 28.70 7.56
CA PRO A 191 -20.92 29.68 6.88
C PRO A 191 -19.49 29.19 6.64
N ILE A 192 -19.31 27.89 6.39
CA ILE A 192 -18.04 27.28 6.03
C ILE A 192 -17.89 27.39 4.52
N ASP A 193 -16.71 27.78 4.04
CA ASP A 193 -16.39 27.85 2.62
C ASP A 193 -16.34 26.43 2.03
N SER A 194 -17.52 25.91 1.72
CA SER A 194 -17.73 24.59 1.13
C SER A 194 -17.02 24.44 -0.21
N ALA A 195 -16.73 25.54 -0.91
CA ALA A 195 -15.95 25.52 -2.15
C ALA A 195 -14.47 25.26 -1.85
N ALA A 196 -13.90 25.91 -0.84
CA ALA A 196 -12.51 25.66 -0.42
C ALA A 196 -12.28 24.22 0.06
N ILE A 197 -13.20 23.66 0.87
CA ILE A 197 -13.07 22.28 1.35
C ILE A 197 -13.28 21.28 0.20
N LYS A 198 -14.24 21.51 -0.68
CA LYS A 198 -14.45 20.67 -1.88
C LYS A 198 -13.20 20.64 -2.77
N ALA A 199 -12.56 21.79 -2.97
CA ALA A 199 -11.31 21.88 -3.72
C ALA A 199 -10.17 21.07 -3.06
N GLN A 200 -10.11 21.04 -1.73
CA GLN A 200 -9.12 20.20 -1.02
C GLN A 200 -9.44 18.71 -1.15
N VAL A 201 -10.71 18.29 -1.10
CA VAL A 201 -11.07 16.89 -1.33
C VAL A 201 -10.77 16.45 -2.76
N GLU A 202 -11.10 17.27 -3.76
CA GLU A 202 -10.74 16.99 -5.16
C GLU A 202 -9.21 16.89 -5.32
N ARG A 203 -8.45 17.71 -4.59
CA ARG A 203 -6.98 17.62 -4.55
C ARG A 203 -6.48 16.34 -3.89
N ILE A 204 -7.10 15.90 -2.79
CA ILE A 204 -6.78 14.62 -2.15
C ILE A 204 -7.07 13.46 -3.10
N GLU A 205 -8.23 13.45 -3.77
CA GLU A 205 -8.60 12.43 -4.76
C GLU A 205 -7.60 12.38 -5.93
N LEU A 206 -7.18 13.55 -6.43
CA LEU A 206 -6.16 13.66 -7.46
C LEU A 206 -4.79 13.13 -6.98
N SER A 207 -4.39 13.49 -5.77
CA SER A 207 -3.14 13.04 -5.16
C SER A 207 -3.13 11.53 -4.93
N LEU A 208 -4.22 10.93 -4.46
CA LEU A 208 -4.36 9.48 -4.29
C LEU A 208 -4.27 8.76 -5.65
N ASN A 209 -4.93 9.28 -6.68
CA ASN A 209 -4.80 8.75 -8.05
C ASN A 209 -3.36 8.83 -8.57
N ASN A 210 -2.65 9.91 -8.27
CA ASN A 210 -1.24 10.05 -8.65
C ASN A 210 -0.35 9.06 -7.89
N VAL A 211 -0.60 8.83 -6.60
CA VAL A 211 0.10 7.80 -5.81
C VAL A 211 -0.11 6.40 -6.43
N THR A 212 -1.35 6.05 -6.79
CA THR A 212 -1.64 4.77 -7.47
C THR A 212 -0.87 4.63 -8.80
N LYS A 213 -0.81 5.71 -9.59
CA LYS A 213 -0.03 5.73 -10.85
C LYS A 213 1.46 5.56 -10.59
N ILE A 214 2.00 6.25 -9.59
CA ILE A 214 3.42 6.15 -9.21
C ILE A 214 3.73 4.73 -8.72
N ASN A 215 2.93 4.15 -7.83
CA ASN A 215 3.10 2.77 -7.36
C ASN A 215 3.06 1.76 -8.51
N THR A 216 2.18 1.98 -9.49
CA THR A 216 2.12 1.16 -10.71
C THR A 216 3.43 1.27 -11.51
N LEU A 217 3.96 2.49 -11.69
CA LEU A 217 5.22 2.71 -12.38
C LEU A 217 6.40 2.11 -11.63
N VAL A 218 6.46 2.25 -10.31
CA VAL A 218 7.49 1.66 -9.45
C VAL A 218 7.46 0.14 -9.52
N THR A 219 6.28 -0.48 -9.40
CA THR A 219 6.11 -1.94 -9.55
C THR A 219 6.61 -2.43 -10.91
N ASN A 220 6.35 -1.66 -11.97
CA ASN A 220 6.84 -1.99 -13.32
C ASN A 220 8.35 -1.81 -13.43
N MET A 221 8.92 -0.78 -12.79
CA MET A 221 10.38 -0.58 -12.71
C MET A 221 11.06 -1.72 -11.97
N GLU A 222 10.49 -2.20 -10.87
CA GLU A 222 11.03 -3.33 -10.10
C GLU A 222 11.08 -4.60 -10.95
N LYS A 223 9.98 -4.94 -11.63
CA LYS A 223 9.93 -6.07 -12.58
C LYS A 223 10.96 -5.95 -13.69
N ASN A 224 11.09 -4.76 -14.27
CA ASN A 224 12.07 -4.52 -15.33
C ASN A 224 13.50 -4.66 -14.80
N THR A 225 13.76 -4.18 -13.58
CA THR A 225 15.07 -4.28 -12.92
C THR A 225 15.42 -5.73 -12.58
N GLU A 226 14.44 -6.52 -12.14
CA GLU A 226 14.58 -7.96 -11.93
C GLU A 226 14.90 -8.69 -13.24
N GLY A 227 14.18 -8.40 -14.32
CA GLY A 227 14.48 -8.94 -15.66
C GLY A 227 15.87 -8.58 -16.18
N ILE A 228 16.36 -7.36 -15.91
CA ILE A 228 17.73 -6.94 -16.24
C ILE A 228 18.76 -7.73 -15.43
N ARG A 229 18.53 -7.95 -14.12
CA ARG A 229 19.43 -8.77 -13.28
C ARG A 229 19.50 -10.20 -13.78
N ASP A 230 18.38 -10.79 -14.18
CA ASP A 230 18.36 -12.16 -14.69
C ASP A 230 19.04 -12.26 -16.07
N SER A 231 18.82 -11.27 -16.95
CA SER A 231 19.55 -11.17 -18.21
C SER A 231 21.06 -11.05 -17.99
N ALA A 232 21.49 -10.26 -16.99
CA ALA A 232 22.89 -10.13 -16.62
C ALA A 232 23.48 -11.43 -16.03
N LYS A 233 22.70 -12.22 -15.28
CA LYS A 233 23.12 -13.56 -14.80
C LYS A 233 23.32 -14.51 -15.97
N GLU A 234 22.38 -14.56 -16.92
CA GLU A 234 22.50 -15.42 -18.09
C GLU A 234 23.69 -15.03 -18.97
N LEU A 235 23.91 -13.72 -19.20
CA LEU A 235 25.10 -13.24 -19.92
C LEU A 235 26.40 -13.68 -19.23
N ARG A 236 26.50 -13.58 -17.89
CA ARG A 236 27.68 -14.06 -17.14
C ARG A 236 27.90 -15.56 -17.32
N LYS A 237 26.83 -16.35 -17.33
CA LYS A 237 26.87 -17.80 -17.53
C LYS A 237 27.32 -18.16 -18.94
N GLU A 238 26.84 -17.44 -19.95
CA GLU A 238 27.23 -17.63 -21.36
C GLU A 238 28.71 -17.28 -21.60
N ILE A 239 29.19 -16.17 -21.04
CA ILE A 239 30.61 -15.78 -21.08
C ILE A 239 31.46 -16.89 -20.44
N ARG A 240 31.08 -17.38 -19.26
CA ARG A 240 31.81 -18.46 -18.56
C ARG A 240 31.84 -19.74 -19.40
N SER A 241 30.71 -20.16 -19.96
CA SER A 241 30.65 -21.33 -20.83
C SER A 241 31.53 -21.17 -22.08
N SER A 242 31.63 -19.95 -22.63
CA SER A 242 32.45 -19.68 -23.80
C SER A 242 33.94 -19.73 -23.46
N LEU A 243 34.34 -19.17 -22.32
CA LEU A 243 35.71 -19.26 -21.81
C LEU A 243 36.10 -20.72 -21.53
N GLU A 244 35.24 -21.52 -20.92
CA GLU A 244 35.49 -22.95 -20.68
C GLU A 244 35.70 -23.73 -21.99
N ARG A 245 34.92 -23.44 -23.04
CA ARG A 245 35.11 -24.04 -24.38
C ARG A 245 36.45 -23.63 -25.00
N ILE A 246 36.84 -22.37 -24.87
CA ILE A 246 38.15 -21.87 -25.35
C ILE A 246 39.29 -22.59 -24.61
N THR A 247 39.22 -22.68 -23.28
CA THR A 247 40.21 -23.40 -22.47
C THR A 247 40.31 -24.87 -22.87
N GLN A 248 39.17 -25.56 -23.04
CA GLN A 248 39.16 -26.96 -23.49
C GLN A 248 39.76 -27.12 -24.89
N ALA A 249 39.52 -26.18 -25.81
CA ALA A 249 40.10 -26.22 -27.15
C ALA A 249 41.62 -26.05 -27.10
N ILE A 250 42.12 -25.12 -26.28
CA ILE A 250 43.56 -24.90 -26.05
C ILE A 250 44.22 -26.13 -25.43
N SER A 251 43.58 -26.76 -24.44
CA SER A 251 44.09 -27.99 -23.80
C SER A 251 44.11 -29.19 -24.76
N LYS A 252 43.14 -29.29 -25.67
CA LYS A 252 43.13 -30.32 -26.72
C LYS A 252 44.14 -30.06 -27.84
N SER A 253 44.50 -28.81 -28.10
CA SER A 253 45.52 -28.44 -29.10
C SER A 253 46.96 -28.56 -28.59
N ASN A 254 47.17 -28.99 -27.34
CA ASN A 254 48.49 -29.19 -26.73
C ASN A 254 48.73 -30.66 -26.30
N PRO A 255 48.78 -31.65 -27.22
CA PRO A 255 48.88 -33.07 -26.86
C PRO A 255 50.31 -33.55 -26.57
N GLN A 256 51.30 -32.67 -26.37
CA GLN A 256 52.67 -33.06 -26.04
C GLN A 256 53.35 -32.07 -25.09
N ALA A 257 53.42 -32.47 -23.82
CA ALA A 257 54.59 -32.33 -22.95
C ALA A 257 54.69 -33.61 -22.13
#